data_AF-A0A5N6U5T3-F1
#
_entry.id   AF-A0A5N6U5T3-F1
#
_cell.length_a   1.000
_cell.length_b   1.000
_cell.length_c   1.000
_cell.angle_alpha   90.00
_cell.angle_beta   90.00
_cell.angle_gamma   90.00
#
_symmetry.space_group_name_H-M   'P 1'
#
loop_
_entity.id
_entity.type
_entity.pdbx_description
1 polymer ?
#
loop_
_entity_poly.entity_id
_entity_poly.type
_entity_poly.pdbx_seq_one_letter_code
_entity_poly.pdbx_strand_id
1 'polypeptide(L)'
;MRVISPDTYTAIITAENGKAKAGAGGEVLFQQASSNGWEEAAGIYGDIVHDSSASSRARVIKEPVGVAAALAARCTVVLKPDGQTPFSSNALAVLSEHAAIPKGVVNIITALDNTPSSVSLCWSNMLNKLGLEMRENTPFIVLDDAELQVAIDSLLASKLKVTGQMCVCANRIYVQTFCIRWIQAFCMGREGSKYGLDDYLTIKTTVTAGIHTI
;
A
#
# COMPACT_ATOMS: atom_id res chain seq x y z
N MET A 1 11.78 1.28 29.81
CA MET A 1 11.98 0.87 28.39
C MET A 1 12.06 2.15 27.55
N ARG A 2 13.02 2.30 26.62
CA ARG A 2 13.13 3.51 25.80
C ARG A 2 12.04 3.50 24.73
N VAL A 3 11.35 4.63 24.54
CA VAL A 3 10.36 4.81 23.46
C VAL A 3 11.07 4.75 22.11
N ILE A 4 10.53 4.00 21.15
CA ILE A 4 11.06 3.92 19.79
C ILE A 4 10.75 5.25 19.09
N SER A 5 11.79 6.03 18.77
CA SER A 5 11.62 7.30 18.06
C SER A 5 11.30 7.06 16.57
N PRO A 6 10.69 8.03 15.87
CA PRO A 6 10.48 7.95 14.42
C PRO A 6 11.77 7.67 13.64
N ASP A 7 12.89 8.25 14.07
CA ASP A 7 14.21 8.00 13.46
C ASP A 7 14.70 6.57 13.68
N THR A 8 14.48 6.02 14.87
CA THR A 8 14.83 4.63 15.19
C THR A 8 13.98 3.68 14.36
N TYR A 9 12.68 3.94 14.26
CA TYR A 9 11.77 3.14 13.45
C TYR A 9 12.11 3.22 11.95
N THR A 10 12.45 4.40 11.45
CA THR A 10 12.96 4.60 10.08
C THR A 10 14.23 3.79 9.83
N ALA A 11 15.16 3.77 10.79
CA ALA A 11 16.39 2.99 10.68
C ALA A 11 16.11 1.49 10.62
N ILE A 12 15.14 0.98 11.40
CA ILE A 12 14.71 -0.42 11.35
C ILE A 12 14.19 -0.78 9.95
N ILE A 13 13.27 0.02 9.40
CA ILE A 13 12.70 -0.22 8.07
C ILE A 13 13.79 -0.21 6.99
N THR A 14 14.68 0.77 7.02
CA THR A 14 15.80 0.83 6.05
C THR A 14 16.73 -0.37 6.18
N ALA A 15 17.05 -0.79 7.41
CA ALA A 15 17.96 -1.91 7.64
C ALA A 15 17.37 -3.25 7.19
N GLU A 16 16.08 -3.50 7.41
CA GLU A 16 15.46 -4.79 7.04
C GLU A 16 15.01 -4.84 5.57
N ASN A 17 14.46 -3.76 5.03
CA ASN A 17 13.88 -3.75 3.68
C ASN A 17 14.87 -3.27 2.61
N GLY A 18 15.95 -2.59 3.00
CA GLY A 18 16.95 -2.04 2.09
C GLY A 18 16.55 -0.74 1.39
N LYS A 19 15.34 -0.21 1.63
CA LYS A 19 14.90 1.07 1.06
C LYS A 19 15.66 2.25 1.68
N ALA A 20 15.96 3.25 0.85
CA ALA A 20 16.66 4.47 1.29
C ALA A 20 15.95 5.14 2.48
N LYS A 21 16.73 5.74 3.39
CA LYS A 21 16.23 6.37 4.62
C LYS A 21 15.10 7.39 4.37
N ALA A 22 15.21 8.18 3.30
CA ALA A 22 14.15 9.13 2.93
C ALA A 22 12.83 8.43 2.54
N GLY A 23 12.92 7.30 1.83
CA GLY A 23 11.75 6.49 1.47
C GLY A 23 11.11 5.83 2.68
N ALA A 24 11.93 5.26 3.58
CA ALA A 24 11.46 4.72 4.86
C ALA A 24 10.84 5.80 5.74
N GLY A 25 11.45 6.98 5.85
CA GLY A 25 10.91 8.10 6.63
C GLY A 25 9.54 8.55 6.10
N GLY A 26 9.37 8.60 4.79
CA GLY A 26 8.06 8.87 4.17
C GLY A 26 7.00 7.82 4.52
N GLU A 27 7.39 6.55 4.65
CA GLU A 27 6.49 5.49 5.10
C GLU A 27 6.11 5.63 6.58
N VAL A 28 7.05 5.98 7.45
CA VAL A 28 6.75 6.26 8.86
C VAL A 28 5.77 7.43 8.99
N LEU A 29 5.99 8.50 8.24
CA LEU A 29 5.08 9.65 8.22
C LEU A 29 3.69 9.28 7.70
N PHE A 30 3.63 8.44 6.66
CA PHE A 30 2.36 7.93 6.14
C PHE A 30 1.62 7.09 7.19
N GLN A 31 2.31 6.18 7.89
CA GLN A 31 1.72 5.39 8.98
C GLN A 31 1.20 6.27 10.13
N GLN A 32 1.95 7.33 10.49
CA GLN A 32 1.51 8.31 11.48
C GLN A 32 0.27 9.08 11.01
N ALA A 33 0.24 9.52 9.76
CA ALA A 33 -0.92 10.20 9.19
C ALA A 33 -2.16 9.29 9.19
N SER A 34 -2.01 8.00 8.87
CA SER A 34 -3.09 7.02 8.96
C SER A 34 -3.60 6.85 10.40
N SER A 35 -2.74 7.03 11.41
CA SER A 35 -3.15 6.98 12.82
C SER A 35 -4.03 8.16 13.24
N ASN A 36 -3.92 9.31 12.56
CA ASN A 36 -4.76 10.48 12.82
C ASN A 36 -6.22 10.28 12.36
N GLY A 37 -6.47 9.34 11.45
CA GLY A 37 -7.83 8.98 11.02
C GLY A 37 -8.65 8.26 12.10
N TRP A 38 -8.05 7.91 13.24
CA TRP A 38 -8.71 7.10 14.28
C TRP A 38 -9.80 7.86 15.03
N GLU A 39 -9.87 9.19 14.89
CA GLU A 39 -11.01 9.99 15.34
C GLU A 39 -12.33 9.52 14.68
N GLU A 40 -12.26 8.90 13.49
CA GLU A 40 -13.42 8.29 12.82
C GLU A 40 -14.06 7.17 13.64
N ALA A 41 -13.33 6.55 14.59
CA ALA A 41 -13.88 5.58 15.53
C ALA A 41 -15.06 6.12 16.34
N ALA A 42 -15.03 7.42 16.69
CA ALA A 42 -16.14 8.08 17.38
C ALA A 42 -17.34 8.35 16.45
N GLY A 43 -17.13 8.32 15.13
CA GLY A 43 -18.12 8.56 14.08
C GLY A 43 -18.84 7.32 13.57
N ILE A 44 -18.75 6.17 14.26
CA ILE A 44 -19.48 4.95 13.86
C ILE A 44 -20.95 5.09 14.26
N TYR A 45 -21.76 5.66 13.36
CA TYR A 45 -23.20 5.81 13.54
C TYR A 45 -23.99 4.63 12.95
N GLY A 46 -25.00 4.19 13.70
CA GLY A 46 -26.08 3.33 13.21
C GLY A 46 -27.16 4.14 12.50
N ASP A 47 -28.21 3.46 12.04
CA ASP A 47 -29.34 4.08 11.33
C ASP A 47 -30.68 3.74 11.99
N ILE A 48 -31.68 4.57 11.77
CA ILE A 48 -33.08 4.26 12.06
C ILE A 48 -33.78 4.10 10.72
N VAL A 49 -34.35 2.92 10.50
CA VAL A 49 -35.00 2.60 9.23
C VAL A 49 -36.50 2.66 9.44
N HIS A 50 -37.19 3.33 8.51
CA HIS A 50 -38.65 3.33 8.48
C HIS A 50 -39.16 1.93 8.13
N ASP A 51 -40.00 1.39 9.02
CA ASP A 51 -40.67 0.12 8.82
C ASP A 51 -42.00 0.31 8.08
N SER A 52 -42.40 -0.66 7.27
CA SER A 52 -43.70 -0.65 6.57
C SER A 52 -44.87 -0.90 7.53
N SER A 53 -44.62 -1.53 8.68
CA SER A 53 -45.58 -1.69 9.76
C SER A 53 -45.54 -0.53 10.74
N ALA A 54 -46.70 0.09 11.00
CA ALA A 54 -46.81 1.19 11.96
C ALA A 54 -46.45 0.81 13.41
N SER A 55 -46.55 -0.49 13.76
CA SER A 55 -46.25 -1.01 15.10
C SER A 55 -44.77 -1.36 15.32
N SER A 56 -43.97 -1.38 14.26
CA SER A 56 -42.56 -1.78 14.33
C SER A 56 -41.62 -0.57 14.32
N ARG A 57 -40.42 -0.75 14.88
CA ARG A 57 -39.31 0.21 14.77
C ARG A 57 -38.03 -0.56 14.48
N ALA A 58 -37.38 -0.26 13.36
CA ALA A 58 -36.11 -0.86 12.98
C ALA A 58 -34.95 0.09 13.30
N ARG A 59 -33.90 -0.46 13.91
CA ARG A 59 -32.64 0.23 14.16
C ARG A 59 -31.50 -0.63 13.65
N VAL A 60 -30.53 0.00 13.01
CA VAL A 60 -29.29 -0.61 12.56
C VAL A 60 -28.21 -0.21 13.54
N ILE A 61 -27.53 -1.20 14.11
CA ILE A 61 -26.39 -1.02 15.00
C ILE A 61 -25.16 -1.57 14.28
N LYS A 62 -24.01 -0.91 14.46
CA LYS A 62 -22.71 -1.35 13.92
C LYS A 62 -21.82 -1.78 15.08
N GLU A 63 -21.45 -3.06 15.07
CA GLU A 63 -20.63 -3.67 16.12
C GLU A 63 -19.29 -4.16 15.53
N PRO A 64 -18.22 -4.26 16.35
CA PRO A 64 -16.97 -4.84 15.91
C PRO A 64 -17.17 -6.26 15.40
N VAL A 65 -16.46 -6.60 14.33
CA VAL A 65 -16.43 -7.97 13.77
C VAL A 65 -15.78 -8.97 14.74
N GLY A 66 -14.96 -8.49 15.67
CA GLY A 66 -14.23 -9.30 16.65
C GLY A 66 -12.73 -9.30 16.35
N VAL A 67 -12.23 -10.34 15.68
CA VAL A 67 -10.82 -10.45 15.27
C VAL A 67 -10.67 -9.94 13.83
N ALA A 68 -10.08 -8.76 13.65
CA ALA A 68 -9.87 -8.14 12.33
C ALA A 68 -8.85 -6.99 12.43
N ALA A 69 -8.21 -6.63 11.30
CA ALA A 69 -7.25 -5.53 11.20
C ALA A 69 -7.92 -4.12 11.25
N ALA A 70 -8.74 -3.87 12.27
CA ALA A 70 -9.53 -2.65 12.44
C ALA A 70 -9.57 -2.21 13.91
N LEU A 71 -8.42 -1.82 14.46
CA LEU A 71 -8.30 -1.48 15.88
C LEU A 71 -9.18 -0.29 16.30
N ALA A 72 -9.30 0.71 15.42
CA ALA A 72 -10.20 1.86 15.62
C ALA A 72 -11.67 1.44 15.82
N ALA A 73 -12.11 0.36 15.16
CA ALA A 73 -13.45 -0.19 15.32
C ALA A 73 -13.62 -1.06 16.58
N ARG A 74 -12.61 -1.10 17.47
CA ARG A 74 -12.55 -1.95 18.67
C ARG A 74 -12.41 -3.44 18.38
N CYS A 75 -11.87 -3.80 17.22
CA CYS A 75 -11.46 -5.18 16.94
C CYS A 75 -10.12 -5.50 17.60
N THR A 76 -9.90 -6.79 17.88
CA THR A 76 -8.57 -7.32 18.21
C THR A 76 -7.85 -7.74 16.93
N VAL A 77 -6.53 -7.57 16.89
CA VAL A 77 -5.71 -7.77 15.70
C VAL A 77 -4.70 -8.88 15.95
N VAL A 78 -4.61 -9.80 15.00
CA VAL A 78 -3.48 -10.73 14.85
C VAL A 78 -2.79 -10.38 13.54
N LEU A 79 -1.58 -9.82 13.62
CA LEU A 79 -0.78 -9.43 12.47
C LEU A 79 0.30 -10.48 12.23
N LYS A 80 0.42 -10.96 10.98
CA LYS A 80 1.55 -11.76 10.54
C LYS A 80 2.33 -11.00 9.46
N PRO A 81 3.49 -10.38 9.79
CA PRO A 81 4.33 -9.77 8.78
C PRO A 81 4.96 -10.81 7.85
N ASP A 82 5.50 -10.33 6.74
CA ASP A 82 6.44 -11.11 5.94
C ASP A 82 7.65 -11.51 6.79
N GLY A 83 8.15 -12.73 6.59
CA GLY A 83 9.24 -13.26 7.40
C GLY A 83 10.59 -12.60 7.12
N GLN A 84 10.75 -11.93 5.97
CA GLN A 84 11.96 -11.18 5.61
C GLN A 84 12.00 -9.78 6.24
N THR A 85 10.85 -9.20 6.61
CA THR A 85 10.76 -7.87 7.22
C THR A 85 9.93 -7.86 8.52
N PRO A 86 10.31 -8.65 9.56
CA PRO A 86 9.51 -8.77 10.77
C PRO A 86 9.79 -7.67 11.81
N PHE A 87 10.90 -6.95 11.71
CA PHE A 87 11.40 -6.11 12.79
C PHE A 87 10.62 -4.80 12.92
N SER A 88 10.21 -4.17 11.81
CA SER A 88 9.29 -3.03 11.88
C SER A 88 7.97 -3.41 12.56
N SER A 89 7.39 -4.55 12.19
CA SER A 89 6.16 -5.02 12.84
C SER A 89 6.38 -5.30 14.32
N ASN A 90 7.48 -5.95 14.71
CA ASN A 90 7.79 -6.17 16.14
C ASN A 90 7.98 -4.85 16.92
N ALA A 91 8.53 -3.81 16.27
CA ALA A 91 8.60 -2.48 16.88
C ALA A 91 7.19 -1.88 17.12
N LEU A 92 6.20 -2.16 16.27
CA LEU A 92 4.81 -1.78 16.51
C LEU A 92 4.20 -2.47 17.75
N ALA A 93 4.60 -3.71 18.08
CA ALA A 93 4.17 -4.35 19.32
C ALA A 93 4.68 -3.58 20.56
N VAL A 94 5.96 -3.18 20.55
CA VAL A 94 6.53 -2.36 21.65
C VAL A 94 5.84 -1.00 21.74
N LEU A 95 5.56 -0.37 20.59
CA LEU A 95 4.82 0.90 20.56
C LEU A 95 3.38 0.74 21.07
N SER A 96 2.73 -0.41 20.80
CA SER A 96 1.39 -0.73 21.29
C SER A 96 1.34 -0.85 22.81
N GLU A 97 2.34 -1.50 23.41
CA GLU A 97 2.47 -1.57 24.88
C GLU A 97 2.67 -0.19 25.49
N HIS A 98 3.52 0.65 24.88
CA HIS A 98 3.70 2.04 25.32
C HIS A 98 2.45 2.90 25.16
N ALA A 99 1.63 2.63 24.15
CA ALA A 99 0.34 3.29 23.95
C ALA A 99 -0.76 2.77 24.90
N ALA A 100 -0.41 1.91 25.86
CA ALA A 100 -1.33 1.27 26.81
C ALA A 100 -2.47 0.48 26.14
N ILE A 101 -2.21 -0.07 24.96
CA ILE A 101 -3.14 -1.01 24.32
C ILE A 101 -3.25 -2.26 25.21
N PRO A 102 -4.46 -2.72 25.59
CA PRO A 102 -4.62 -3.85 26.48
C PRO A 102 -3.97 -5.12 25.93
N LYS A 103 -3.41 -5.94 26.83
CA LYS A 103 -2.80 -7.23 26.46
C LYS A 103 -3.80 -8.10 25.69
N GLY A 104 -3.34 -8.69 24.59
CA GLY A 104 -4.15 -9.54 23.73
C GLY A 104 -4.95 -8.79 22.65
N VAL A 105 -4.99 -7.45 22.67
CA VAL A 105 -5.68 -6.67 21.62
C VAL A 105 -4.84 -6.57 20.34
N VAL A 106 -3.52 -6.39 20.46
CA VAL A 106 -2.58 -6.42 19.34
C VAL A 106 -1.64 -7.59 19.55
N ASN A 107 -1.63 -8.53 18.60
CA ASN A 107 -0.79 -9.72 18.63
C ASN A 107 0.00 -9.78 17.32
N ILE A 108 1.32 -9.93 17.39
CA ILE A 108 2.18 -10.02 16.21
C ILE A 108 2.85 -11.38 16.21
N ILE A 109 2.59 -12.16 15.15
CA ILE A 109 3.11 -13.52 14.98
C ILE A 109 4.10 -13.50 13.82
N THR A 110 5.37 -13.72 14.12
CA THR A 110 6.41 -13.83 13.09
C THR A 110 6.53 -15.28 12.62
N ALA A 111 6.63 -15.47 11.32
CA ALA A 111 6.61 -16.78 10.69
C ALA A 111 7.43 -16.75 9.39
N LEU A 112 8.24 -17.78 9.18
CA LEU A 112 9.05 -18.05 7.99
C LEU A 112 8.74 -19.46 7.45
N ASP A 113 9.43 -19.91 6.41
CA ASP A 113 9.18 -21.20 5.75
C ASP A 113 9.29 -22.43 6.69
N ASN A 114 10.02 -22.30 7.81
CA ASN A 114 10.18 -23.34 8.82
C ASN A 114 9.07 -23.38 9.89
N THR A 115 8.08 -22.50 9.80
CA THR A 115 6.93 -22.43 10.72
C THR A 115 5.67 -22.97 10.06
N PRO A 116 4.69 -23.50 10.83
CA PRO A 116 3.43 -23.97 10.26
C PRO A 116 2.79 -22.90 9.37
N SER A 117 2.24 -23.34 8.23
CA SER A 117 1.65 -22.44 7.24
C SER A 117 0.59 -21.54 7.90
N SER A 118 0.89 -20.24 7.92
CA SER A 118 0.00 -19.19 8.39
C SER A 118 -1.17 -18.93 7.44
N VAL A 119 -1.22 -19.67 6.32
CA VAL A 119 -2.33 -19.69 5.37
C VAL A 119 -3.63 -20.00 6.11
N SER A 120 -3.58 -20.76 7.21
CA SER A 120 -4.70 -21.01 8.13
C SER A 120 -5.40 -19.76 8.69
N LEU A 121 -4.71 -18.61 8.79
CA LEU A 121 -5.35 -17.33 9.18
C LEU A 121 -6.32 -16.82 8.10
N CYS A 122 -5.99 -17.04 6.82
CA CYS A 122 -6.82 -16.60 5.69
C CYS A 122 -7.69 -17.72 5.11
N TRP A 123 -7.32 -18.98 5.34
CA TRP A 123 -7.99 -20.17 4.84
C TRP A 123 -8.67 -20.90 5.98
N SER A 124 -9.95 -20.61 6.11
CA SER A 124 -10.84 -21.24 7.06
C SER A 124 -11.99 -21.90 6.31
N ASN A 125 -12.49 -23.03 6.84
CA ASN A 125 -13.75 -23.61 6.37
C ASN A 125 -14.97 -22.82 6.89
N MET A 126 -14.75 -21.68 7.56
CA MET A 126 -15.79 -20.75 8.01
C MET A 126 -15.95 -19.58 7.03
N LEU A 127 -17.16 -19.01 6.99
CA LEU A 127 -17.48 -17.82 6.19
C LEU A 127 -16.95 -16.56 6.89
N ASN A 128 -15.70 -16.21 6.64
CA ASN A 128 -15.05 -15.02 7.19
C ASN A 128 -15.13 -13.81 6.24
N LYS A 129 -15.23 -12.60 6.80
CA LYS A 129 -15.07 -11.36 6.02
C LYS A 129 -13.62 -11.24 5.57
N LEU A 130 -13.39 -11.10 4.26
CA LEU A 130 -12.07 -11.05 3.66
C LEU A 130 -11.84 -9.72 2.92
N GLY A 131 -10.73 -9.05 3.21
CA GLY A 131 -10.21 -7.93 2.42
C GLY A 131 -8.90 -8.36 1.77
N LEU A 132 -8.76 -8.14 0.46
CA LEU A 132 -7.58 -8.52 -0.31
C LEU A 132 -7.05 -7.31 -1.08
N GLU A 133 -5.78 -7.00 -0.87
CA GLU A 133 -5.00 -6.10 -1.73
C GLU A 133 -4.07 -6.98 -2.56
N MET A 134 -4.31 -7.04 -3.87
CA MET A 134 -3.61 -7.95 -4.78
C MET A 134 -2.65 -7.17 -5.68
N ARG A 135 -1.75 -7.90 -6.33
CA ARG A 135 -0.82 -7.31 -7.29
C ARG A 135 -1.56 -6.70 -8.47
N GLU A 136 -1.26 -5.44 -8.77
CA GLU A 136 -1.77 -4.78 -9.96
C GLU A 136 -0.83 -4.90 -11.17
N ASN A 137 -1.37 -4.59 -12.35
CA ASN A 137 -0.62 -4.38 -13.58
C ASN A 137 -0.83 -2.94 -14.08
N THR A 138 -0.53 -1.96 -13.21
CA THR A 138 -0.93 -0.56 -13.34
C THR A 138 -0.40 0.09 -14.64
N PRO A 139 -1.29 0.63 -15.50
CA PRO A 139 -0.89 1.40 -16.68
C PRO A 139 -0.51 2.85 -16.31
N PHE A 140 0.47 3.42 -17.01
CA PHE A 140 0.83 4.83 -16.97
C PHE A 140 0.71 5.39 -18.39
N ILE A 141 -0.15 6.37 -18.59
CA ILE A 141 -0.52 6.87 -19.93
C ILE A 141 -0.12 8.34 -20.03
N VAL A 142 0.65 8.68 -21.08
CA VAL A 142 1.06 10.04 -21.41
C VAL A 142 0.43 10.42 -22.75
N LEU A 143 -0.44 11.42 -22.72
CA LEU A 143 -1.07 12.03 -23.89
C LEU A 143 -0.17 13.12 -24.48
N ASP A 144 -0.47 13.55 -25.71
CA ASP A 144 0.30 14.57 -26.43
C ASP A 144 0.19 15.99 -25.83
N ASP A 145 -0.88 16.26 -25.09
CA ASP A 145 -1.12 17.51 -24.37
C ASP A 145 -0.60 17.51 -22.93
N ALA A 146 0.01 16.41 -22.46
CA ALA A 146 0.54 16.31 -21.11
C ALA A 146 1.78 17.19 -20.92
N GLU A 147 1.86 17.88 -19.78
CA GLU A 147 3.05 18.64 -19.43
C GLU A 147 4.25 17.71 -19.18
N LEU A 148 5.31 17.92 -19.96
CA LEU A 148 6.45 17.02 -20.07
C LEU A 148 7.10 16.70 -18.73
N GLN A 149 7.55 17.75 -18.05
CA GLN A 149 8.38 17.59 -16.87
C GLN A 149 7.61 16.88 -15.77
N VAL A 150 6.32 17.20 -15.63
CA VAL A 150 5.39 16.55 -14.72
C VAL A 150 5.23 15.06 -15.06
N ALA A 151 5.09 14.72 -16.35
CA ALA A 151 4.98 13.33 -16.79
C ALA A 151 6.25 12.51 -16.48
N ILE A 152 7.44 13.07 -16.70
CA ILE A 152 8.72 12.42 -16.36
C ILE A 152 8.86 12.23 -14.85
N ASP A 153 8.65 13.28 -14.06
CA ASP A 153 8.86 13.23 -12.62
C ASP A 153 7.87 12.25 -11.97
N SER A 154 6.61 12.26 -12.44
CA SER A 154 5.57 11.31 -12.02
C SER A 154 5.90 9.87 -12.43
N LEU A 155 6.47 9.67 -13.62
CA LEU A 155 6.87 8.34 -14.07
C LEU A 155 8.04 7.80 -13.24
N LEU A 156 9.07 8.62 -12.98
CA LEU A 156 10.21 8.23 -12.13
C LEU A 156 9.73 7.86 -10.72
N ALA A 157 8.87 8.68 -10.13
CA ALA A 157 8.31 8.42 -8.82
C ALA A 157 7.43 7.16 -8.79
N SER A 158 6.60 6.93 -9.80
CA SER A 158 5.71 5.77 -9.85
C SER A 158 6.40 4.47 -10.26
N LYS A 159 7.51 4.54 -11.02
CA LYS A 159 8.23 3.36 -11.52
C LYS A 159 9.39 2.92 -10.63
N LEU A 160 10.18 3.86 -10.12
CA LEU A 160 11.49 3.57 -9.51
C LEU A 160 11.51 3.74 -7.99
N LYS A 161 10.48 4.36 -7.39
CA LYS A 161 10.37 4.41 -5.93
C LYS A 161 10.36 3.01 -5.35
N VAL A 162 11.15 2.78 -4.30
CA VAL A 162 11.42 1.45 -3.70
C VAL A 162 11.85 0.43 -4.77
N THR A 163 12.65 0.83 -5.75
CA THR A 163 13.14 -0.05 -6.83
C THR A 163 11.98 -0.70 -7.63
N GLY A 164 10.82 -0.05 -7.67
CA GLY A 164 9.63 -0.58 -8.34
C GLY A 164 8.88 -1.68 -7.59
N GLN A 165 9.21 -1.92 -6.31
CA GLN A 165 8.62 -2.96 -5.47
C GLN A 165 7.41 -2.44 -4.66
N MET A 166 6.51 -1.70 -5.32
CA MET A 166 5.22 -1.32 -4.73
C MET A 166 4.08 -1.84 -5.60
N CYS A 167 2.96 -2.21 -4.99
CA CYS A 167 1.81 -2.79 -5.70
C CYS A 167 1.28 -1.88 -6.82
N VAL A 168 1.32 -0.56 -6.59
CA VAL A 168 0.82 0.49 -7.49
C VAL A 168 1.88 1.00 -8.48
N CYS A 169 3.06 0.38 -8.55
CA CYS A 169 4.11 0.83 -9.46
C CYS A 169 3.68 0.70 -10.92
N ALA A 170 4.03 1.71 -11.72
CA ALA A 170 3.76 1.72 -13.16
C ALA A 170 4.41 0.50 -13.84
N ASN A 171 3.62 -0.39 -14.42
CA ASN A 171 4.13 -1.61 -15.06
C ASN A 171 4.06 -1.56 -16.57
N ARG A 172 3.12 -0.79 -17.13
CA ARG A 172 2.91 -0.62 -18.57
C ARG A 172 2.85 0.86 -18.88
N ILE A 173 3.79 1.36 -19.69
CA ILE A 173 3.90 2.79 -20.00
C ILE A 173 3.46 2.98 -21.45
N TYR A 174 2.42 3.78 -21.66
CA TYR A 174 1.88 4.12 -22.96
C TYR A 174 2.12 5.60 -23.21
N VAL A 175 2.73 5.92 -24.36
CA VAL A 175 3.06 7.29 -24.76
C VAL A 175 2.53 7.51 -26.16
N GLN A 176 1.76 8.58 -26.36
CA GLN A 176 1.22 8.92 -27.67
C GLN A 176 2.34 9.31 -28.65
N THR A 177 2.23 8.88 -29.91
CA THR A 177 3.32 8.83 -30.91
C THR A 177 4.07 10.15 -31.12
N PHE A 178 3.42 11.31 -31.02
CA PHE A 178 4.09 12.61 -31.19
C PHE A 178 5.11 12.91 -30.06
N CYS A 179 4.93 12.29 -28.89
CA CYS A 179 5.84 12.37 -27.75
C CYS A 179 6.96 11.31 -27.80
N ILE A 180 7.09 10.48 -28.85
CA ILE A 180 8.07 9.37 -28.83
C ILE A 180 9.54 9.82 -28.98
N ARG A 181 9.80 11.01 -29.55
CA ARG A 181 11.15 11.64 -29.55
C ARG A 181 11.67 11.93 -28.12
N TRP A 182 10.83 11.78 -27.11
CA TRP A 182 11.07 12.18 -25.72
C TRP A 182 11.71 11.10 -24.86
N ILE A 183 11.54 9.83 -25.20
CA ILE A 183 12.12 8.70 -24.45
C ILE A 183 13.66 8.69 -24.54
N GLN A 184 14.22 9.23 -25.63
CA GLN A 184 15.67 9.33 -25.81
C GLN A 184 16.36 10.27 -24.80
N ALA A 185 15.69 11.34 -24.34
CA ALA A 185 16.24 12.25 -23.33
C ALA A 185 16.20 11.64 -21.92
N PHE A 186 15.20 10.81 -21.62
CA PHE A 186 14.97 10.16 -20.33
C PHE A 186 16.11 9.19 -19.92
N CYS A 187 16.63 8.41 -20.87
CA CYS A 187 17.63 7.38 -20.58
C CYS A 187 19.07 7.91 -20.44
N MET A 188 19.34 9.16 -20.81
CA MET A 188 20.67 9.76 -20.65
C MET A 188 20.97 10.18 -19.20
N GLY A 189 19.97 10.15 -18.31
CA GLY A 189 20.06 10.79 -16.99
C GLY A 189 20.92 10.11 -15.93
N ARG A 190 21.09 8.78 -15.92
CA ARG A 190 21.96 8.12 -14.91
C ARG A 190 22.67 6.80 -15.29
N GLU A 191 22.23 6.07 -16.31
CA GLU A 191 22.88 4.77 -16.68
C GLU A 191 22.85 4.42 -18.18
N GLY A 192 22.04 5.09 -19.00
CA GLY A 192 21.85 4.73 -20.41
C GLY A 192 22.94 5.17 -21.38
N SER A 193 24.14 5.55 -20.91
CA SER A 193 25.25 5.89 -21.80
C SER A 193 26.20 4.73 -22.11
N LYS A 194 26.05 3.56 -21.46
CA LYS A 194 27.01 2.45 -21.60
C LYS A 194 26.57 1.38 -22.61
N TYR A 195 25.27 1.22 -22.82
CA TYR A 195 24.67 0.23 -23.70
C TYR A 195 23.45 0.88 -24.37
N GLY A 196 23.27 0.66 -25.67
CA GLY A 196 22.27 1.36 -26.47
C GLY A 196 20.85 1.17 -25.92
N LEU A 197 20.00 2.18 -26.08
CA LEU A 197 18.61 2.18 -25.60
C LEU A 197 17.80 0.99 -26.14
N ASP A 198 18.12 0.58 -27.37
CA ASP A 198 17.46 -0.51 -28.09
C ASP A 198 17.67 -1.88 -27.41
N ASP A 199 18.73 -2.04 -26.62
CA ASP A 199 19.05 -3.30 -25.94
C ASP A 199 18.18 -3.53 -24.68
N TYR A 200 17.49 -2.50 -24.17
CA TYR A 200 16.68 -2.57 -22.94
C TYR A 200 15.16 -2.45 -23.16
N LEU A 201 14.72 -2.09 -24.37
CA LEU A 201 13.31 -1.84 -24.66
C LEU A 201 12.79 -2.85 -25.67
N THR A 202 11.93 -3.77 -25.22
CA THR A 202 11.04 -4.46 -26.16
C THR A 202 9.82 -3.58 -26.40
N ILE A 203 9.80 -2.84 -27.52
CA ILE A 203 8.62 -2.10 -27.97
C ILE A 203 7.57 -3.13 -28.37
N LYS A 204 6.67 -3.47 -27.43
CA LYS A 204 5.71 -4.58 -27.65
C LYS A 204 4.44 -4.17 -28.38
N THR A 205 4.10 -2.89 -28.50
CA THR A 205 2.92 -2.48 -29.29
C THR A 205 2.96 -0.99 -29.65
N THR A 206 2.98 -0.68 -30.94
CA THR A 206 2.56 0.62 -31.49
C THR A 206 1.12 0.46 -31.96
N VAL A 207 0.13 0.85 -31.16
CA VAL A 207 -1.25 0.99 -31.67
C VAL A 207 -1.40 2.42 -32.16
N THR A 208 -1.28 2.64 -33.47
CA THR A 208 -1.87 3.82 -34.10
C THR A 208 -3.38 3.58 -34.16
N ALA A 209 -4.07 3.78 -33.05
CA ALA A 209 -5.53 3.74 -33.06
C ALA A 209 -5.98 4.97 -33.83
N GLY A 210 -6.48 4.77 -35.05
CA GLY A 210 -7.27 5.76 -35.77
C GLY A 210 -8.58 6.02 -35.03
N ILE A 211 -8.50 6.75 -33.92
CA ILE A 211 -9.68 7.28 -33.24
C ILE A 211 -10.12 8.47 -34.08
N HIS A 212 -11.03 8.22 -35.02
CA HIS A 212 -11.84 9.27 -35.61
C HIS A 212 -12.75 9.83 -34.52
N THR A 213 -12.39 10.97 -33.95
CA THR A 213 -13.36 11.83 -33.29
C THR A 213 -14.21 12.47 -34.37
N ILE A 214 -15.50 12.11 -34.40
CA ILE A 214 -16.54 12.89 -35.08
C ILE A 214 -16.63 14.29 -34.50
#